data_AF-A0A957G9B1-F1
#
_entry.id   AF-A0A957G9B1-F1
#
_cell.length_a   1.000
_cell.length_b   1.000
_cell.length_c   1.000
_cell.angle_alpha   90.00
_cell.angle_beta   90.00
_cell.angle_gamma   90.00
#
_symmetry.space_group_name_H-M   'P 1'
#
loop_
_entity.id
_entity.type
_entity.pdbx_description
1 polymer ?
#
loop_
_entity_poly.entity_id
_entity_poly.type
_entity_poly.pdbx_seq_one_letter_code
_entity_poly.pdbx_strand_id
1 'polypeptide(L)'
;VLLEPQGHSRRLLQLAGGKHVSYSKLSYETTQLNILDVVYENPTDQYDHVITLLGLLLDPLGNNPRRFNNAEVAAIRRALQLTYARYDWDGELLVDHRLTPTLEILCHKLVLVAEQAAPALILTVGETQLPVTGRQMASVAAGLAEEIESLYVHGDYAGTFNAPTNLDLSLKVRIVLFDFSRVPERRRPLFYYATLAGINHQVRRQPRQRAIIVDEVHYMSQEASLMTFLANMVKTVRTFGAAVVMIDQDLEAFIGVEGAQAESMAAGLNVTAGQFILNNASWLVAFGMKRDAAYRLASHFKDEVLPSHAEFLARMGSDDRHGKGMAVVRAGGKADMVYWQLRPSEAEHLFGS
;
A
#
# COMPACT_ATOMS: atom_id res chain seq x y z
N VAL A 1 -14.22 -4.06 4.72
CA VAL A 1 -13.42 -2.86 4.38
C VAL A 1 -13.09 -2.98 2.92
N LEU A 2 -13.35 -1.96 2.10
CA LEU A 2 -13.09 -1.96 0.67
C LEU A 2 -12.22 -0.75 0.32
N LEU A 3 -11.12 -0.99 -0.39
CA LEU A 3 -10.29 0.03 -1.02
C LEU A 3 -10.53 -0.06 -2.52
N GLU A 4 -10.94 1.04 -3.14
CA GLU A 4 -11.39 1.03 -4.53
C GLU A 4 -11.06 2.35 -5.25
N PRO A 5 -10.48 2.33 -6.46
CA PRO A 5 -9.89 3.53 -7.06
C PRO A 5 -10.73 4.19 -8.16
N GLN A 6 -11.88 3.62 -8.54
CA GLN A 6 -12.74 4.11 -9.63
C GLN A 6 -14.00 4.84 -9.11
N GLY A 7 -14.25 4.81 -7.79
CA GLY A 7 -15.41 5.43 -7.16
C GLY A 7 -16.72 4.66 -7.37
N HIS A 8 -16.65 3.41 -7.81
CA HIS A 8 -17.80 2.52 -7.95
C HIS A 8 -18.36 2.06 -6.61
N SER A 9 -17.53 2.06 -5.56
CA SER A 9 -17.92 1.72 -4.18
C SER A 9 -19.07 2.58 -3.64
N ARG A 10 -19.33 3.76 -4.22
CA ARG A 10 -20.53 4.58 -3.91
C ARG A 10 -21.85 3.82 -4.11
N ARG A 11 -21.90 2.82 -4.99
CA ARG A 11 -23.11 2.00 -5.20
C ARG A 11 -23.41 1.12 -3.99
N LEU A 12 -22.37 0.66 -3.27
CA LEU A 12 -22.54 -0.09 -2.02
C LEU A 12 -23.07 0.80 -0.89
N LEU A 13 -22.69 2.08 -0.87
CA LEU A 13 -23.26 3.07 0.06
C LEU A 13 -24.78 3.22 -0.14
N GLN A 14 -25.22 3.29 -1.40
CA GLN A 14 -26.63 3.37 -1.76
C GLN A 14 -27.39 2.09 -1.36
N LEU A 15 -26.84 0.92 -1.72
CA LEU A 15 -27.42 -0.39 -1.37
C LEU A 15 -27.62 -0.55 0.15
N ALA A 16 -26.65 -0.12 0.95
CA ALA A 16 -26.70 -0.22 2.41
C ALA A 16 -27.63 0.82 3.07
N GLY A 17 -28.26 1.71 2.30
CA GLY A 17 -29.16 2.75 2.80
C GLY A 17 -28.48 3.75 3.73
N GLY A 18 -27.16 3.96 3.57
CA GLY A 18 -26.35 4.89 4.38
C GLY A 18 -26.16 4.52 5.85
N LYS A 19 -26.81 3.47 6.37
CA LYS A 19 -26.68 3.07 7.78
C LYS A 19 -25.52 2.10 7.96
N HIS A 20 -24.70 2.32 8.99
CA HIS A 20 -23.52 1.49 9.30
C HIS A 20 -22.48 1.43 8.18
N VAL A 21 -22.40 2.48 7.36
CA VAL A 21 -21.38 2.66 6.33
C VAL A 21 -20.56 3.89 6.65
N SER A 22 -19.23 3.76 6.57
CA SER A 22 -18.30 4.88 6.52
C SER A 22 -17.74 4.94 5.09
N TYR A 23 -17.78 6.11 4.47
CA TYR A 23 -17.33 6.33 3.10
C TYR A 23 -16.37 7.52 3.08
N SER A 24 -15.09 7.19 2.96
CA SER A 24 -13.98 8.13 2.92
C SER A 24 -13.58 8.35 1.47
N LYS A 25 -13.88 9.52 0.93
CA LYS A 25 -13.45 9.92 -0.42
C LYS A 25 -12.13 10.67 -0.35
N LEU A 26 -11.06 10.01 -0.78
CA LEU A 26 -9.70 10.51 -0.62
C LEU A 26 -9.36 11.48 -1.74
N SER A 27 -8.78 12.63 -1.39
CA SER A 27 -8.33 13.65 -2.33
C SER A 27 -7.28 14.55 -1.69
N TYR A 28 -6.48 15.23 -2.52
CA TYR A 28 -5.50 16.20 -2.03
C TYR A 28 -6.13 17.40 -1.27
N GLU A 29 -7.36 17.79 -1.63
CA GLU A 29 -8.03 18.96 -1.06
C GLU A 29 -8.53 18.72 0.36
N THR A 30 -8.95 17.49 0.68
CA THR A 30 -9.70 17.19 1.91
C THR A 30 -9.05 16.16 2.80
N THR A 31 -8.16 15.33 2.25
CA THR A 31 -7.52 14.26 3.02
C THR A 31 -6.27 14.77 3.69
N GLN A 32 -6.19 14.54 4.99
CA GLN A 32 -4.97 14.69 5.77
C GLN A 32 -4.44 13.29 6.06
N LEU A 33 -3.18 13.06 5.71
CA LEU A 33 -2.49 11.80 5.86
C LEU A 33 -1.08 12.08 6.37
N ASN A 34 -0.88 11.86 7.66
CA ASN A 34 0.44 11.93 8.26
C ASN A 34 1.20 10.63 8.01
N ILE A 35 2.25 10.67 7.19
CA ILE A 35 3.05 9.48 6.87
C ILE A 35 3.89 8.99 8.06
N LEU A 36 3.91 9.73 9.17
CA LEU A 36 4.61 9.37 10.40
C LEU A 36 3.74 8.58 11.37
N ASP A 37 2.44 8.40 11.09
CA ASP A 37 1.52 7.69 11.97
C ASP A 37 2.05 6.31 12.34
N VAL A 38 2.06 6.02 13.65
CA VAL A 38 2.65 4.78 14.16
C VAL A 38 1.67 3.62 14.00
N VAL A 39 2.07 2.65 13.18
CA VAL A 39 1.27 1.47 12.81
C VAL A 39 1.98 0.14 13.11
N TYR A 40 3.19 0.20 13.65
CA TYR A 40 3.99 -0.96 14.07
C TYR A 40 4.40 -0.85 15.53
N GLU A 41 4.29 -1.97 16.26
CA GLU A 41 4.78 -2.10 17.63
C GLU A 41 6.30 -2.00 17.69
N ASN A 42 7.01 -2.57 16.70
CA ASN A 42 8.46 -2.49 16.63
C ASN A 42 8.90 -1.17 15.97
N PRO A 43 9.71 -0.32 16.63
CA PRO A 43 10.18 0.92 16.05
C PRO A 43 11.00 0.76 14.77
N THR A 44 11.74 -0.34 14.62
CA THR A 44 12.52 -0.60 13.40
C THR A 44 11.62 -0.77 12.20
N ASP A 45 10.55 -1.55 12.34
CA ASP A 45 9.54 -1.76 11.30
C ASP A 45 8.80 -0.46 10.98
N GLN A 46 8.51 0.36 12.00
CA GLN A 46 7.94 1.70 11.81
C GLN A 46 8.89 2.61 11.02
N TYR A 47 10.20 2.57 11.28
CA TYR A 47 11.15 3.38 10.52
C TYR A 47 11.22 2.95 9.06
N ASP A 48 11.22 1.64 8.78
CA ASP A 48 11.17 1.12 7.42
C ASP A 48 9.87 1.51 6.70
N HIS A 49 8.74 1.44 7.40
CA HIS A 49 7.45 1.91 6.90
C HIS A 49 7.48 3.38 6.47
N VAL A 50 8.00 4.26 7.35
CA VAL A 50 8.10 5.69 7.07
C VAL A 50 9.08 5.97 5.92
N ILE A 51 10.19 5.24 5.83
CA ILE A 51 11.15 5.37 4.72
C ILE A 51 10.51 4.98 3.39
N THR A 52 9.73 3.90 3.35
CA THR A 52 8.96 3.52 2.15
C THR A 52 7.96 4.61 1.77
N LEU A 53 7.21 5.17 2.74
CA LEU A 53 6.28 6.27 2.47
C LEU A 53 7.01 7.53 1.99
N LEU A 54 8.15 7.89 2.58
CA LEU A 54 8.99 9.00 2.11
C LEU A 54 9.50 8.76 0.69
N GLY A 55 9.84 7.52 0.31
CA GLY A 55 10.26 7.18 -1.04
C GLY A 55 9.15 7.37 -2.06
N LEU A 56 7.91 6.99 -1.69
CA LEU A 56 6.71 7.21 -2.50
C LEU A 56 6.30 8.70 -2.56
N LEU A 57 6.55 9.44 -1.48
CA LEU A 57 6.27 10.87 -1.38
C LEU A 57 7.26 11.68 -2.23
N LEU A 58 8.56 11.40 -2.10
CA LEU A 58 9.65 12.10 -2.78
C LEU A 58 9.96 11.52 -4.18
N ASP A 59 8.98 10.87 -4.82
CA ASP A 59 9.11 10.44 -6.22
C ASP A 59 9.26 11.67 -7.14
N PRO A 60 10.45 11.89 -7.74
CA PRO A 60 10.76 13.10 -8.48
C PRO A 60 10.03 13.20 -9.83
N LEU A 61 9.58 12.08 -10.39
CA LEU A 61 8.94 12.02 -11.72
C LEU A 61 7.55 11.38 -11.70
N GLY A 62 7.13 10.81 -10.57
CA GLY A 62 5.84 10.14 -10.38
C GLY A 62 5.76 8.75 -11.02
N ASN A 63 6.91 8.19 -11.43
CA ASN A 63 7.00 6.90 -12.12
C ASN A 63 7.75 5.83 -11.31
N ASN A 64 8.64 6.24 -10.40
CA ASN A 64 9.47 5.34 -9.63
C ASN A 64 9.72 5.94 -8.24
N PRO A 65 9.37 5.23 -7.16
CA PRO A 65 9.64 5.69 -5.81
C PRO A 65 11.12 6.02 -5.64
N ARG A 66 11.42 7.12 -4.95
CA ARG A 66 12.80 7.52 -4.69
C ARG A 66 13.51 6.42 -3.90
N ARG A 67 14.69 6.04 -4.40
CA ARG A 67 15.60 5.13 -3.69
C ARG A 67 16.62 5.95 -2.92
N PHE A 68 16.59 5.82 -1.60
CA PHE A 68 17.55 6.47 -0.71
C PHE A 68 18.84 5.66 -0.63
N ASN A 69 19.98 6.35 -0.70
CA ASN A 69 21.28 5.75 -0.44
C ASN A 69 21.48 5.50 1.07
N ASN A 70 22.54 4.76 1.42
CA ASN A 70 22.80 4.38 2.81
C ASN A 70 22.95 5.58 3.77
N ALA A 71 23.52 6.70 3.31
CA ALA A 71 23.67 7.90 4.13
C ALA A 71 22.32 8.61 4.35
N GLU A 72 21.48 8.67 3.32
CA GLU A 72 20.10 9.17 3.42
C GLU A 72 19.28 8.32 4.39
N VAL A 73 19.33 6.99 4.25
CA VAL A 73 18.64 6.07 5.16
C VAL A 73 19.12 6.24 6.60
N ALA A 74 20.43 6.37 6.83
CA ALA A 74 20.98 6.60 8.16
C ALA A 74 20.51 7.94 8.75
N ALA A 75 20.50 9.01 7.95
CA ALA A 75 20.02 10.33 8.36
C ALA A 75 18.53 10.30 8.72
N ILE A 76 17.68 9.71 7.85
CA ILE A 76 16.24 9.59 8.08
C ILE A 76 15.97 8.75 9.34
N ARG A 77 16.60 7.58 9.48
CA ARG A 77 16.43 6.74 10.68
C ARG A 77 16.81 7.48 11.95
N ARG A 78 17.92 8.23 11.94
CA ARG A 78 18.34 9.02 13.10
C ARG A 78 17.34 10.14 13.42
N ALA A 79 16.83 10.83 12.40
CA ALA A 79 15.82 11.86 12.57
C ALA A 79 14.49 11.29 13.11
N LEU A 80 14.06 10.11 12.62
CA LEU A 80 12.88 9.42 13.13
C LEU A 80 13.02 9.00 14.60
N GLN A 81 14.19 8.46 14.99
CA GLN A 81 14.46 8.18 16.41
C GLN A 81 14.29 9.44 17.27
N LEU A 82 14.85 10.58 16.84
CA LEU A 82 14.73 11.85 17.56
C LEU A 82 13.30 12.42 17.52
N THR A 83 12.53 12.09 16.49
CA THR A 83 11.14 12.54 16.31
C THR A 83 10.22 11.87 17.32
N TYR A 84 10.36 10.56 17.50
CA TYR A 84 9.51 9.80 18.43
C TYR A 84 10.05 9.71 19.86
N ALA A 85 11.32 10.06 20.12
CA ALA A 85 11.99 9.86 21.41
C ALA A 85 11.29 10.49 22.64
N ARG A 86 10.39 11.46 22.45
CA ARG A 86 9.70 12.17 23.54
C ARG A 86 8.28 11.68 23.82
N TYR A 87 7.81 10.69 23.08
CA TYR A 87 6.45 10.17 23.17
C TYR A 87 6.45 8.79 23.77
N ASP A 88 5.36 8.44 24.47
CA ASP A 88 5.11 7.05 24.85
C ASP A 88 4.65 6.27 23.61
N TRP A 89 5.46 5.31 23.17
CA TRP A 89 5.20 4.54 21.96
C TRP A 89 3.89 3.76 22.06
N ASP A 90 3.68 3.07 23.19
CA ASP A 90 2.56 2.15 23.40
C ASP A 90 1.31 2.88 23.89
N GLY A 91 1.46 3.81 24.84
CA GLY A 91 0.34 4.51 25.46
C GLY A 91 -0.19 5.71 24.66
N GLU A 92 0.66 6.36 23.85
CA GLU A 92 0.29 7.55 23.07
C GLU A 92 0.25 7.24 21.58
N LEU A 93 1.39 6.95 20.96
CA LEU A 93 1.52 6.93 19.50
C LEU A 93 0.72 5.81 18.83
N LEU A 94 0.74 4.59 19.38
CA LEU A 94 -0.04 3.46 18.87
C LEU A 94 -1.55 3.57 19.16
N VAL A 95 -1.92 4.39 20.14
CA VAL A 95 -3.30 4.53 20.63
C VAL A 95 -4.04 5.63 19.89
N ASP A 96 -3.42 6.81 19.77
CA ASP A 96 -3.98 8.02 19.16
C ASP A 96 -3.00 8.63 18.13
N HIS A 97 -3.29 8.39 16.85
CA HIS A 97 -2.52 8.93 15.73
C HIS A 97 -2.46 10.47 15.71
N ARG A 98 -3.35 11.16 16.42
CA ARG A 98 -3.33 12.63 16.47
C ARG A 98 -2.16 13.19 17.26
N LEU A 99 -1.56 12.36 18.11
CA LEU A 99 -0.37 12.71 18.89
C LEU A 99 0.92 12.51 18.09
N THR A 100 0.84 11.85 16.94
CA THR A 100 2.01 11.62 16.11
C THR A 100 2.57 12.95 15.57
N PRO A 101 3.90 13.16 15.67
CA PRO A 101 4.57 14.30 15.06
C PRO A 101 4.27 14.43 13.56
N THR A 102 4.31 15.65 13.04
CA THR A 102 4.14 15.94 11.61
C THR A 102 5.48 16.05 10.89
N LEU A 103 5.43 16.21 9.56
CA LEU A 103 6.63 16.36 8.72
C LEU A 103 7.49 17.56 9.12
N GLU A 104 6.90 18.66 9.56
CA GLU A 104 7.64 19.82 10.07
C GLU A 104 8.57 19.44 11.23
N ILE A 105 8.09 18.60 12.17
CA ILE A 105 8.91 18.14 13.29
C ILE A 105 10.04 17.23 12.77
N LEU A 106 9.75 16.36 11.80
CA LEU A 106 10.78 15.52 11.18
C LEU A 106 11.86 16.36 10.50
N CYS A 107 11.50 17.41 9.76
CA CYS A 107 12.46 18.31 9.11
C CYS A 107 13.36 19.00 10.13
N HIS A 108 12.80 19.53 11.22
CA HIS A 108 13.60 20.06 12.33
C HIS A 108 14.56 19.01 12.91
N LYS A 109 14.17 17.73 12.98
CA LYS A 109 15.08 16.66 13.43
C LYS A 109 16.16 16.33 12.39
N LEU A 110 15.85 16.40 11.10
CA LEU A 110 16.85 16.24 10.04
C LEU A 110 17.91 17.36 10.09
N VAL A 111 17.50 18.60 10.31
CA VAL A 111 18.43 19.73 10.52
C VAL A 111 19.31 19.49 11.75
N LEU A 112 18.72 19.05 12.88
CA LEU A 112 19.49 18.72 14.08
C LEU A 112 20.50 17.57 13.83
N VAL A 113 20.11 16.57 13.04
CA VAL A 113 21.03 15.50 12.61
C VAL A 113 22.17 16.07 11.76
N ALA A 114 21.87 17.02 10.88
CA ALA A 114 22.88 17.69 10.07
C ALA A 114 23.88 18.46 10.93
N GLU A 115 23.40 19.22 11.93
CA GLU A 115 24.22 19.96 12.88
C GLU A 115 25.08 19.05 13.75
N GLN A 116 24.54 17.92 14.21
CA GLN A 116 25.27 16.96 15.04
C GLN A 116 26.33 16.18 14.25
N ALA A 117 26.08 15.94 12.96
CA ALA A 117 27.04 15.30 12.05
C ALA A 117 28.09 16.29 11.51
N ALA A 118 27.80 17.60 11.55
CA ALA A 118 28.77 18.64 11.30
C ALA A 118 29.70 18.79 12.52
N PRO A 119 31.03 18.65 12.35
CA PRO A 119 31.94 18.85 13.47
C PRO A 119 31.85 20.29 13.97
N ALA A 120 31.90 20.49 15.29
CA ALA A 120 32.27 21.79 15.86
C ALA A 120 33.60 22.22 15.22
N LEU A 121 33.68 23.45 14.72
CA LEU A 121 34.92 24.08 14.25
C LEU A 121 35.94 24.09 15.40
N ILE A 122 36.68 23.00 15.58
CA ILE A 122 37.90 23.02 16.37
C ILE A 122 38.97 23.59 15.44
N LEU A 123 39.30 24.87 15.65
CA LEU A 123 40.49 25.52 15.11
C LEU A 123 41.75 24.87 15.72
N THR A 124 42.06 23.64 15.36
CA THR A 124 43.36 23.04 15.64
C THR A 124 44.12 22.93 14.33
N VAL A 125 45.11 23.82 14.20
CA VAL A 125 46.17 23.77 13.20
C VAL A 125 46.93 22.45 13.38
N GLY A 126 46.66 21.47 12.52
CA GLY A 126 47.33 20.18 12.56
C GLY A 126 46.55 19.13 11.78
N GLU A 127 47.13 18.71 10.66
CA GLU A 127 46.59 17.78 9.66
C GLU A 127 46.04 16.48 10.26
N THR A 128 44.77 16.49 10.64
CA THR A 128 43.99 15.26 10.82
C THR A 128 42.87 15.28 9.79
N GLN A 129 43.05 14.51 8.72
CA GLN A 129 42.01 14.28 7.72
C GLN A 129 40.77 13.74 8.44
N LEU A 130 39.70 14.54 8.43
CA LEU A 130 38.44 14.20 9.07
C LEU A 130 37.83 12.92 8.47
N PRO A 131 37.04 12.16 9.25
CA PRO A 131 36.24 11.08 8.70
C PRO A 131 35.21 11.65 7.71
N VAL A 132 35.37 11.33 6.42
CA VAL A 132 34.53 11.77 5.29
C VAL A 132 33.04 11.50 5.52
N THR A 133 32.72 10.45 6.27
CA THR A 133 31.37 9.95 6.52
C THR A 133 30.46 10.95 7.25
N GLY A 134 30.99 11.71 8.23
CA GLY A 134 30.17 12.65 9.01
C GLY A 134 29.71 13.87 8.20
N ARG A 135 30.61 14.45 7.39
CA ARG A 135 30.27 15.59 6.51
C ARG A 135 29.25 15.21 5.43
N GLN A 136 29.36 13.99 4.90
CA GLN A 136 28.41 13.49 3.90
C GLN A 136 27.01 13.35 4.49
N MET A 137 26.89 12.75 5.68
CA MET A 137 25.61 12.61 6.38
C MET A 137 25.00 13.97 6.72
N ALA A 138 25.82 14.95 7.12
CA ALA A 138 25.34 16.31 7.42
C ALA A 138 24.71 16.99 6.19
N SER A 139 25.42 16.99 5.07
CA SER A 139 24.93 17.56 3.80
C SER A 139 23.64 16.88 3.32
N VAL A 140 23.61 15.54 3.39
CA VAL A 140 22.45 14.74 2.98
C VAL A 140 21.23 15.03 3.86
N ALA A 141 21.39 15.10 5.18
CA ALA A 141 20.29 15.37 6.10
C ALA A 141 19.71 16.78 5.87
N ALA A 142 20.57 17.79 5.66
CA ALA A 142 20.14 19.14 5.35
C ALA A 142 19.38 19.22 4.02
N GLY A 143 19.88 18.57 2.96
CA GLY A 143 19.20 18.54 1.66
C GLY A 143 17.83 17.86 1.70
N LEU A 144 17.70 16.75 2.45
CA LEU A 144 16.40 16.11 2.66
C LEU A 144 15.41 17.00 3.41
N ALA A 145 15.88 17.74 4.43
CA ALA A 145 15.04 18.67 5.17
C ALA A 145 14.50 19.78 4.25
N GLU A 146 15.38 20.42 3.47
CA GLU A 146 15.01 21.50 2.54
C GLU A 146 13.99 21.04 1.48
N GLU A 147 14.19 19.85 0.92
CA GLU A 147 13.28 19.27 -0.07
C GLU A 147 11.90 18.95 0.52
N ILE A 148 11.86 18.33 1.71
CA ILE A 148 10.59 18.02 2.37
C ILE A 148 9.88 19.32 2.82
N GLU A 149 10.62 20.29 3.35
CA GLU A 149 10.06 21.57 3.81
C GLU A 149 9.42 22.36 2.67
N SER A 150 10.15 22.52 1.56
CA SER A 150 9.68 23.31 0.42
C SER A 150 8.41 22.77 -0.22
N LEU A 151 8.24 21.44 -0.28
CA LEU A 151 7.10 20.80 -0.95
C LEU A 151 5.95 20.46 0.00
N TYR A 152 6.26 20.01 1.22
CA TYR A 152 5.30 19.35 2.12
C TYR A 152 5.11 20.06 3.46
N VAL A 153 5.88 21.10 3.78
CA VAL A 153 5.65 21.91 5.00
C VAL A 153 5.17 23.32 4.63
N HIS A 154 5.79 23.93 3.63
CA HIS A 154 5.44 25.28 3.15
C HIS A 154 4.80 25.29 1.76
N GLY A 155 4.83 24.17 1.04
CA GLY A 155 4.29 24.04 -0.31
C GLY A 155 2.81 23.64 -0.37
N ASP A 156 2.32 23.45 -1.58
CA ASP A 156 0.91 23.15 -1.88
C ASP A 156 0.39 21.85 -1.23
N TYR A 157 1.29 20.92 -0.92
CA TYR A 157 0.92 19.63 -0.32
C TYR A 157 0.93 19.62 1.20
N ALA A 158 1.28 20.75 1.84
CA ALA A 158 1.38 20.84 3.30
C ALA A 158 0.06 20.54 4.01
N GLY A 159 -1.06 21.02 3.46
CA GLY A 159 -2.39 20.75 3.99
C GLY A 159 -2.74 19.25 4.00
N THR A 160 -2.15 18.46 3.10
CA THR A 160 -2.39 17.02 2.98
C THR A 160 -1.46 16.21 3.90
N PHE A 161 -0.17 16.51 3.95
CA PHE A 161 0.83 15.63 4.60
C PHE A 161 1.46 16.18 5.88
N ASN A 162 1.37 17.49 6.15
CA ASN A 162 1.87 18.12 7.38
C ASN A 162 0.74 18.43 8.36
N ALA A 163 -0.19 17.49 8.51
CA ALA A 163 -1.31 17.58 9.44
C ALA A 163 -1.65 16.19 9.99
N PRO A 164 -2.23 16.09 11.21
CA PRO A 164 -2.70 14.82 11.74
C PRO A 164 -3.68 14.13 10.78
N THR A 165 -3.58 12.81 10.64
CA THR A 165 -4.47 12.04 9.75
C THR A 165 -5.94 12.25 10.12
N ASN A 166 -6.79 12.51 9.13
CA ASN A 166 -8.23 12.70 9.32
C ASN A 166 -9.10 11.54 8.82
N LEU A 167 -8.47 10.45 8.37
CA LEU A 167 -9.15 9.24 7.91
C LEU A 167 -9.69 8.43 9.09
N ASP A 168 -10.96 8.01 9.02
CA ASP A 168 -11.54 7.08 10.00
C ASP A 168 -11.00 5.66 9.78
N LEU A 169 -9.91 5.36 10.48
CA LEU A 169 -9.28 4.04 10.54
C LEU A 169 -9.74 3.23 11.76
N SER A 170 -10.77 3.68 12.49
CA SER A 170 -11.30 2.92 13.65
C SER A 170 -11.92 1.59 13.23
N LEU A 171 -12.38 1.52 11.97
CA LEU A 171 -13.08 0.41 11.37
C LEU A 171 -14.30 -0.02 12.19
N LYS A 172 -14.93 0.83 13.01
CA LYS A 172 -16.00 0.40 13.94
C LYS A 172 -17.27 -0.02 13.22
N VAL A 173 -17.64 0.68 12.15
CA VAL A 173 -18.86 0.40 11.37
C VAL A 173 -18.76 -0.89 10.55
N ARG A 174 -19.91 -1.37 10.04
CA ARG A 174 -20.00 -2.66 9.32
C ARG A 174 -19.33 -2.60 7.95
N ILE A 175 -19.58 -1.53 7.21
CA ILE A 175 -19.01 -1.31 5.87
C ILE A 175 -18.13 -0.06 5.94
N VAL A 176 -16.87 -0.21 5.59
CA VAL A 176 -15.90 0.89 5.51
C VAL A 176 -15.37 0.91 4.09
N LEU A 177 -15.53 2.05 3.42
CA LEU A 177 -15.23 2.23 2.01
C LEU A 177 -14.21 3.37 1.88
N PHE A 178 -13.09 3.08 1.24
CA PHE A 178 -12.07 4.06 0.87
C PHE A 178 -12.07 4.21 -0.64
N ASP A 179 -12.43 5.39 -1.11
CA ASP A 179 -12.52 5.73 -2.53
C ASP A 179 -11.33 6.61 -2.93
N PHE A 180 -10.50 6.10 -3.83
CA PHE A 180 -9.27 6.76 -4.31
C PHE A 180 -9.46 7.42 -5.70
N SER A 181 -10.70 7.54 -6.20
CA SER A 181 -11.00 8.12 -7.52
C SER A 181 -10.54 9.56 -7.71
N ARG A 182 -10.47 10.33 -6.62
CA ARG A 182 -9.96 11.71 -6.63
C ARG A 182 -8.47 11.82 -6.28
N VAL A 183 -7.80 10.70 -6.01
CA VAL A 183 -6.35 10.66 -5.86
C VAL A 183 -5.73 10.50 -7.26
N PRO A 184 -4.84 11.41 -7.69
CA PRO A 184 -4.05 11.26 -8.90
C PRO A 184 -3.39 9.89 -8.97
N GLU A 185 -3.44 9.24 -10.14
CA GLU A 185 -3.00 7.86 -10.32
C GLU A 185 -1.57 7.62 -9.81
N ARG A 186 -0.64 8.50 -10.18
CA ARG A 186 0.77 8.52 -9.70
C ARG A 186 0.95 8.54 -8.17
N ARG A 187 -0.09 8.88 -7.41
CA ARG A 187 -0.06 9.00 -5.95
C ARG A 187 -0.92 7.95 -5.27
N ARG A 188 -1.70 7.17 -6.02
CA ARG A 188 -2.51 6.06 -5.47
C ARG A 188 -1.67 5.05 -4.69
N PRO A 189 -0.45 4.65 -5.12
CA PRO A 189 0.37 3.71 -4.34
C PRO A 189 0.64 4.19 -2.91
N LEU A 190 0.95 5.49 -2.73
CA LEU A 190 1.18 6.11 -1.42
C LEU A 190 -0.07 6.00 -0.53
N PHE A 191 -1.23 6.45 -1.04
CA PHE A 191 -2.47 6.46 -0.29
C PHE A 191 -2.99 5.04 0.00
N TYR A 192 -2.86 4.12 -0.95
CA TYR A 192 -3.20 2.71 -0.77
C TYR A 192 -2.36 2.10 0.34
N TYR A 193 -1.04 2.25 0.26
CA TYR A 193 -0.13 1.68 1.23
C TYR A 193 -0.38 2.22 2.64
N ALA A 194 -0.45 3.54 2.81
CA ALA A 194 -0.68 4.16 4.11
C ALA A 194 -2.04 3.74 4.71
N THR A 195 -3.10 3.71 3.89
CA THR A 195 -4.44 3.29 4.33
C THR A 195 -4.43 1.81 4.73
N LEU A 196 -3.80 0.94 3.95
CA LEU A 196 -3.68 -0.49 4.27
C LEU A 196 -2.84 -0.75 5.51
N ALA A 197 -1.75 0.01 5.72
CA ALA A 197 -0.92 -0.09 6.92
C ALA A 197 -1.74 0.26 8.17
N GLY A 198 -2.49 1.36 8.14
CA GLY A 198 -3.43 1.72 9.21
C GLY A 198 -4.54 0.69 9.44
N ILE A 199 -5.10 0.11 8.37
CA ILE A 199 -6.08 -0.98 8.47
C ILE A 199 -5.46 -2.21 9.14
N ASN A 200 -4.25 -2.61 8.72
CA ASN A 200 -3.54 -3.76 9.26
C ASN A 200 -3.21 -3.59 10.74
N HIS A 201 -2.77 -2.39 11.16
CA HIS A 201 -2.62 -2.03 12.57
C HIS A 201 -3.93 -2.21 13.34
N GLN A 202 -5.02 -1.62 12.87
CA GLN A 202 -6.31 -1.70 13.55
C GLN A 202 -6.87 -3.14 13.61
N VAL A 203 -6.62 -3.96 12.59
CA VAL A 203 -7.00 -5.38 12.58
C VAL A 203 -6.28 -6.17 13.66
N ARG A 204 -4.99 -5.90 13.89
CA ARG A 204 -4.18 -6.53 14.93
C ARG A 204 -4.61 -6.07 16.33
N ARG A 205 -4.87 -4.77 16.49
CA ARG A 205 -5.30 -4.17 17.76
C ARG A 205 -6.71 -4.57 18.17
N GLN A 206 -7.63 -4.73 17.22
CA GLN A 206 -9.02 -5.12 17.48
C GLN A 206 -9.46 -6.30 16.58
N PRO A 207 -9.01 -7.52 16.89
CA PRO A 207 -9.33 -8.71 16.11
C PRO A 207 -10.83 -8.98 16.09
N ARG A 208 -11.39 -9.16 14.90
CA ARG A 208 -12.80 -9.56 14.69
C ARG A 208 -12.98 -10.07 13.27
N GLN A 209 -14.03 -10.85 13.05
CA GLN A 209 -14.42 -11.34 11.73
C GLN A 209 -14.68 -10.19 10.76
N ARG A 210 -13.85 -10.06 9.72
CA ARG A 210 -14.01 -9.06 8.66
C ARG A 210 -13.29 -9.46 7.38
N ALA A 211 -13.78 -8.95 6.24
CA ALA A 211 -13.06 -9.00 4.98
C ALA A 211 -12.43 -7.62 4.66
N ILE A 212 -11.18 -7.64 4.21
CA ILE A 212 -10.45 -6.50 3.66
C ILE A 212 -10.35 -6.76 2.16
N ILE A 213 -11.00 -5.93 1.37
CA ILE A 213 -11.04 -6.06 -0.09
C ILE A 213 -10.16 -4.96 -0.66
N VAL A 214 -9.14 -5.36 -1.43
CA VAL A 214 -8.20 -4.46 -2.11
C VAL A 214 -8.46 -4.61 -3.60
N ASP A 215 -9.09 -3.59 -4.19
CA ASP A 215 -9.34 -3.52 -5.62
C ASP A 215 -8.18 -2.81 -6.33
N GLU A 216 -7.83 -3.29 -7.53
CA GLU A 216 -6.67 -2.88 -8.32
C GLU A 216 -5.35 -2.98 -7.53
N VAL A 217 -4.97 -4.22 -7.20
CA VAL A 217 -3.70 -4.53 -6.52
C VAL A 217 -2.48 -4.05 -7.31
N HIS A 218 -2.60 -3.79 -8.61
CA HIS A 218 -1.53 -3.26 -9.43
C HIS A 218 -0.94 -1.95 -8.90
N TYR A 219 -1.70 -1.13 -8.17
CA TYR A 219 -1.14 0.06 -7.50
C TYR A 219 -0.11 -0.30 -6.42
N MET A 220 -0.25 -1.47 -5.82
CA MET A 220 0.73 -2.02 -4.87
C MET A 220 1.84 -2.79 -5.59
N SER A 221 1.55 -3.38 -6.76
CA SER A 221 2.55 -4.15 -7.52
C SER A 221 3.69 -3.30 -8.06
N GLN A 222 3.45 -2.00 -8.29
CA GLN A 222 4.44 -1.01 -8.75
C GLN A 222 5.70 -0.92 -7.87
N GLU A 223 5.68 -1.40 -6.63
CA GLU A 223 6.84 -1.34 -5.74
C GLU A 223 6.99 -2.65 -4.93
N ALA A 224 8.19 -3.23 -4.96
CA ALA A 224 8.51 -4.50 -4.31
C ALA A 224 8.18 -4.55 -2.80
N SER A 225 8.48 -3.50 -2.04
CA SER A 225 8.21 -3.44 -0.60
C SER A 225 6.70 -3.41 -0.31
N LEU A 226 5.88 -2.79 -1.17
CA LEU A 226 4.43 -2.76 -1.07
C LEU A 226 3.80 -4.14 -1.28
N MET A 227 4.27 -4.89 -2.29
CA MET A 227 3.87 -6.29 -2.47
C MET A 227 4.31 -7.19 -1.33
N THR A 228 5.51 -6.95 -0.80
CA THR A 228 6.02 -7.70 0.36
C THR A 228 5.18 -7.42 1.60
N PHE A 229 4.76 -6.17 1.81
CA PHE A 229 3.82 -5.79 2.85
C PHE A 229 2.47 -6.52 2.68
N LEU A 230 1.88 -6.53 1.48
CA LEU A 230 0.64 -7.26 1.20
C LEU A 230 0.77 -8.76 1.49
N ALA A 231 1.86 -9.39 1.05
CA ALA A 231 2.13 -10.80 1.31
C ALA A 231 2.19 -11.10 2.82
N ASN A 232 2.87 -10.24 3.59
CA ASN A 232 2.94 -10.34 5.04
C ASN A 232 1.57 -10.11 5.71
N MET A 233 0.78 -9.16 5.20
CA MET A 233 -0.59 -8.93 5.65
C MET A 233 -1.44 -10.18 5.43
N VAL A 234 -1.46 -10.76 4.23
CA VAL A 234 -2.20 -11.99 3.90
C VAL A 234 -1.83 -13.15 4.83
N LYS A 235 -0.54 -13.31 5.14
CA LYS A 235 -0.06 -14.34 6.07
C LYS A 235 -0.56 -14.15 7.50
N THR A 236 -0.69 -12.90 7.95
CA THR A 236 -0.91 -12.58 9.37
C THR A 236 -2.37 -12.28 9.71
N VAL A 237 -3.15 -11.67 8.80
CA VAL A 237 -4.56 -11.31 9.04
C VAL A 237 -5.44 -12.49 9.48
N ARG A 238 -5.12 -13.72 9.04
CA ARG A 238 -5.84 -14.93 9.42
C ARG A 238 -5.82 -15.18 10.92
N THR A 239 -4.72 -14.89 11.62
CA THR A 239 -4.65 -15.07 13.08
C THR A 239 -5.54 -14.08 13.84
N PHE A 240 -5.93 -12.98 13.19
CA PHE A 240 -6.77 -11.93 13.75
C PHE A 240 -8.24 -12.01 13.29
N GLY A 241 -8.63 -13.14 12.69
CA GLY A 241 -9.99 -13.37 12.21
C GLY A 241 -10.37 -12.57 10.97
N ALA A 242 -9.41 -11.99 10.26
CA ALA A 242 -9.67 -11.25 9.03
C ALA A 242 -9.33 -12.08 7.78
N ALA A 243 -10.06 -11.83 6.71
CA ALA A 243 -9.78 -12.32 5.36
C ALA A 243 -9.34 -11.17 4.47
N VAL A 244 -8.41 -11.44 3.54
CA VAL A 244 -7.99 -10.49 2.51
C VAL A 244 -8.48 -10.99 1.16
N VAL A 245 -9.18 -10.14 0.44
CA VAL A 245 -9.66 -10.37 -0.92
C VAL A 245 -8.92 -9.38 -1.80
N MET A 246 -8.24 -9.89 -2.82
CA MET A 246 -7.47 -9.10 -3.77
C MET A 246 -8.13 -9.22 -5.13
N ILE A 247 -8.33 -8.10 -5.80
CA ILE A 247 -9.00 -8.02 -7.09
C ILE A 247 -8.04 -7.26 -8.02
N ASP A 248 -7.80 -7.84 -9.19
CA ASP A 248 -7.01 -7.22 -10.24
C ASP A 248 -7.45 -7.74 -11.62
N GLN A 249 -7.27 -6.90 -12.64
CA GLN A 249 -7.56 -7.28 -14.02
C GLN A 249 -6.39 -8.00 -14.67
N ASP A 250 -5.16 -7.74 -14.19
CA ASP A 250 -3.95 -8.29 -14.74
C ASP A 250 -3.34 -9.34 -13.81
N LEU A 251 -3.30 -10.59 -14.30
CA LEU A 251 -2.65 -11.70 -13.61
C LEU A 251 -1.13 -11.48 -13.46
N GLU A 252 -0.53 -10.64 -14.31
CA GLU A 252 0.89 -10.33 -14.30
C GLU A 252 1.32 -9.65 -13.00
N ALA A 253 0.42 -8.91 -12.34
CA ALA A 253 0.66 -8.33 -11.02
C ALA A 253 1.05 -9.37 -9.95
N PHE A 254 0.67 -10.65 -10.15
CA PHE A 254 0.95 -11.72 -9.21
C PHE A 254 1.93 -12.78 -9.74
N ILE A 255 1.81 -13.19 -11.00
CA ILE A 255 2.62 -14.31 -11.55
C ILE A 255 3.93 -13.81 -12.19
N GLY A 256 3.98 -12.54 -12.60
CA GLY A 256 5.03 -12.02 -13.49
C GLY A 256 4.91 -12.57 -14.92
N VAL A 257 5.72 -12.04 -15.83
CA VAL A 257 5.77 -12.50 -17.24
C VAL A 257 6.89 -13.55 -17.41
N GLU A 258 6.60 -14.66 -18.09
CA GLU A 258 7.62 -15.65 -18.46
C GLU A 258 8.69 -15.02 -19.37
N GLY A 259 9.97 -15.18 -19.02
CA GLY A 259 11.11 -14.57 -19.72
C GLY A 259 11.49 -13.16 -19.24
N ALA A 260 10.60 -12.46 -18.54
CA ALA A 260 10.86 -11.12 -17.99
C ALA A 260 11.17 -11.12 -16.50
N GLN A 261 11.46 -12.27 -15.86
CA GLN A 261 11.81 -12.29 -14.43
C GLN A 261 13.04 -11.42 -14.13
N ALA A 262 14.02 -11.38 -15.04
CA ALA A 262 15.19 -10.52 -14.91
C ALA A 262 14.84 -9.03 -15.06
N GLU A 263 13.96 -8.69 -16.00
CA GLU A 263 13.50 -7.30 -16.24
C GLU A 263 12.52 -6.82 -15.17
N SER A 264 11.66 -7.71 -14.65
CA SER A 264 10.72 -7.44 -13.56
C SER A 264 11.46 -7.21 -12.24
N MET A 265 12.54 -7.96 -11.99
CA MET A 265 13.47 -7.67 -10.89
C MET A 265 14.21 -6.34 -11.09
N ALA A 266 14.61 -6.01 -12.33
CA ALA A 266 15.23 -4.73 -12.67
C ALA A 266 14.26 -3.54 -12.59
N ALA A 267 12.97 -3.75 -12.87
CA ALA A 267 11.87 -2.79 -12.74
C ALA A 267 11.30 -2.71 -11.32
N GLY A 268 11.83 -3.49 -10.37
CA GLY A 268 11.41 -3.43 -8.96
C GLY A 268 10.07 -4.11 -8.66
N LEU A 269 9.54 -4.95 -9.55
CA LEU A 269 8.37 -5.79 -9.31
C LEU A 269 8.80 -7.08 -8.60
N ASN A 270 8.40 -7.26 -7.34
CA ASN A 270 8.72 -8.49 -6.59
C ASN A 270 7.77 -9.63 -6.94
N VAL A 271 8.06 -10.33 -8.04
CA VAL A 271 7.31 -11.50 -8.52
C VAL A 271 7.17 -12.57 -7.43
N THR A 272 8.17 -12.73 -6.56
CA THR A 272 8.14 -13.71 -5.46
C THR A 272 7.02 -13.41 -4.46
N ALA A 273 6.77 -12.13 -4.14
CA ALA A 273 5.70 -11.75 -3.22
C ALA A 273 4.31 -11.99 -3.82
N GLY A 274 4.14 -11.66 -5.11
CA GLY A 274 2.91 -11.96 -5.86
C GLY A 274 2.59 -13.45 -5.94
N GLN A 275 3.60 -14.27 -6.26
CA GLN A 275 3.47 -15.73 -6.28
C GLN A 275 3.17 -16.29 -4.90
N PHE A 276 3.81 -15.76 -3.85
CA PHE A 276 3.51 -16.14 -2.48
C PHE A 276 2.03 -15.89 -2.14
N ILE A 277 1.50 -14.73 -2.53
CA ILE A 277 0.08 -14.40 -2.32
C ILE A 277 -0.82 -15.42 -3.01
N LEU A 278 -0.59 -15.70 -4.30
CA LEU A 278 -1.41 -16.65 -5.06
C LEU A 278 -1.36 -18.07 -4.49
N ASN A 279 -0.16 -18.55 -4.14
CA ASN A 279 0.01 -19.88 -3.57
C ASN A 279 -0.69 -20.05 -2.22
N ASN A 280 -0.85 -18.97 -1.45
CA ASN A 280 -1.52 -18.99 -0.15
C ASN A 280 -3.02 -18.61 -0.22
N ALA A 281 -3.52 -18.25 -1.41
CA ALA A 281 -4.93 -17.96 -1.60
C ALA A 281 -5.75 -19.26 -1.47
N SER A 282 -6.67 -19.28 -0.49
CA SER A 282 -7.57 -20.42 -0.27
C SER A 282 -8.64 -20.55 -1.35
N TRP A 283 -9.00 -19.42 -1.96
CA TRP A 283 -9.97 -19.31 -3.05
C TRP A 283 -9.34 -18.45 -4.14
N LEU A 284 -9.57 -18.84 -5.39
CA LEU A 284 -9.28 -18.02 -6.55
C LEU A 284 -10.51 -18.01 -7.46
N VAL A 285 -10.91 -16.82 -7.90
CA VAL A 285 -12.01 -16.63 -8.84
C VAL A 285 -11.43 -15.96 -10.07
N ALA A 286 -11.36 -16.69 -11.17
CA ALA A 286 -10.88 -16.18 -12.45
C ALA A 286 -12.08 -15.94 -13.37
N PHE A 287 -12.28 -14.70 -13.80
CA PHE A 287 -13.23 -14.36 -14.86
C PHE A 287 -12.55 -14.47 -16.23
N GLY A 288 -13.34 -14.32 -17.31
CA GLY A 288 -12.83 -14.31 -18.67
C GLY A 288 -11.60 -13.40 -18.83
N MET A 289 -10.54 -13.91 -19.47
CA MET A 289 -9.26 -13.22 -19.61
C MET A 289 -8.57 -13.57 -20.93
N LYS A 290 -7.46 -12.89 -21.24
CA LYS A 290 -6.65 -13.18 -22.44
C LYS A 290 -6.17 -14.63 -22.42
N ARG A 291 -6.10 -15.25 -23.61
CA ARG A 291 -5.68 -16.66 -23.77
C ARG A 291 -4.37 -16.97 -23.06
N ASP A 292 -3.34 -16.15 -23.28
CA ASP A 292 -2.02 -16.38 -22.68
C ASP A 292 -2.07 -16.32 -21.14
N ALA A 293 -2.82 -15.36 -20.58
CA ALA A 293 -3.01 -15.25 -19.13
C ALA A 293 -3.75 -16.49 -18.56
N ALA A 294 -4.77 -16.99 -19.26
CA ALA A 294 -5.51 -18.18 -18.86
C ALA A 294 -4.61 -19.44 -18.83
N TYR A 295 -3.75 -19.62 -19.83
CA TYR A 295 -2.80 -20.74 -19.85
C TYR A 295 -1.68 -20.57 -18.82
N ARG A 296 -1.22 -19.34 -18.53
CA ARG A 296 -0.29 -19.09 -17.42
C ARG A 296 -0.90 -19.45 -16.07
N LEU A 297 -2.18 -19.12 -15.85
CA LEU A 297 -2.91 -19.52 -14.64
C LEU A 297 -2.95 -21.05 -14.48
N ALA A 298 -3.27 -21.77 -15.56
CA ALA A 298 -3.26 -23.22 -15.57
C ALA A 298 -1.87 -23.82 -15.33
N SER A 299 -0.83 -23.22 -15.91
CA SER A 299 0.56 -23.62 -15.69
C SER A 299 1.03 -23.38 -14.25
N HIS A 300 0.49 -22.36 -13.56
CA HIS A 300 0.81 -22.07 -12.16
C HIS A 300 0.12 -23.06 -11.22
N PHE A 301 -1.18 -23.28 -11.38
CA PHE A 301 -1.97 -24.23 -10.59
C PHE A 301 -2.12 -25.57 -11.30
N LYS A 302 -0.97 -26.23 -11.56
CA LYS A 302 -0.93 -27.56 -12.20
C LYS A 302 -1.82 -28.53 -11.42
N ASP A 303 -2.52 -29.39 -12.15
CA ASP A 303 -3.43 -30.41 -11.64
C ASP A 303 -4.73 -29.90 -10.98
N GLU A 304 -4.84 -28.60 -10.68
CA GLU A 304 -6.06 -27.98 -10.17
C GLU A 304 -6.83 -27.22 -11.27
N VAL A 305 -6.11 -26.41 -12.06
CA VAL A 305 -6.66 -25.63 -13.17
C VAL A 305 -6.29 -26.33 -14.48
N LEU A 306 -7.22 -27.11 -15.01
CA LEU A 306 -7.02 -27.90 -16.23
C LEU A 306 -6.96 -27.05 -17.51
N PRO A 307 -6.37 -27.55 -18.60
CA PRO A 307 -6.38 -26.87 -19.90
C PRO A 307 -7.80 -26.54 -20.41
N SER A 308 -8.82 -27.34 -20.06
CA SER A 308 -10.22 -27.03 -20.36
C SER A 308 -10.73 -25.80 -19.61
N HIS A 309 -10.30 -25.58 -18.38
CA HIS A 309 -10.57 -24.35 -17.62
C HIS A 309 -9.91 -23.14 -18.28
N ALA A 310 -8.65 -23.28 -18.71
CA ALA A 310 -7.95 -22.21 -19.43
C ALA A 310 -8.64 -21.85 -20.76
N GLU A 311 -9.02 -22.85 -21.56
CA GLU A 311 -9.76 -22.63 -22.82
C GLU A 311 -11.11 -21.94 -22.57
N PHE A 312 -11.82 -22.35 -21.52
CA PHE A 312 -13.06 -21.72 -21.10
C PHE A 312 -12.85 -20.24 -20.72
N LEU A 313 -11.85 -19.93 -19.88
CA LEU A 313 -11.53 -18.55 -19.49
C LEU A 313 -11.13 -17.69 -20.70
N ALA A 314 -10.34 -18.24 -21.62
CA ALA A 314 -9.94 -17.56 -22.85
C ALA A 314 -11.14 -17.24 -23.75
N ARG A 315 -12.05 -18.21 -23.92
CA ARG A 315 -13.27 -18.04 -24.70
C ARG A 315 -14.21 -17.02 -24.06
N MET A 316 -14.43 -17.09 -22.74
CA MET A 316 -15.30 -16.14 -22.04
C MET A 316 -14.72 -14.72 -22.01
N GLY A 317 -13.39 -14.58 -22.01
CA GLY A 317 -12.72 -13.28 -22.11
C GLY A 317 -12.83 -12.61 -23.49
N SER A 318 -13.24 -13.34 -24.52
CA SER A 318 -13.43 -12.83 -25.89
C SER A 318 -14.90 -12.70 -26.30
N ASP A 319 -15.84 -13.17 -25.46
CA ASP A 319 -17.29 -13.09 -25.70
C ASP A 319 -17.93 -12.03 -24.78
N ASP A 320 -18.02 -10.79 -25.27
CA ASP A 320 -18.62 -9.68 -24.53
C ASP A 320 -20.13 -9.86 -24.24
N ARG A 321 -20.81 -10.76 -24.95
CA ARG A 321 -22.26 -10.96 -24.84
C ARG A 321 -22.64 -12.02 -23.82
N HIS A 322 -21.89 -13.12 -23.75
CA HIS A 322 -22.22 -14.26 -22.89
C HIS A 322 -21.13 -14.59 -21.86
N GLY A 323 -19.95 -13.97 -21.95
CA GLY A 323 -18.84 -14.23 -21.04
C GLY A 323 -19.00 -13.60 -19.65
N LYS A 324 -19.86 -12.57 -19.51
CA LYS A 324 -20.03 -11.87 -18.23
C LYS A 324 -20.61 -12.79 -17.15
N GLY A 325 -19.94 -12.84 -16.01
CA GLY A 325 -20.30 -13.70 -14.88
C GLY A 325 -19.80 -15.14 -15.00
N MET A 326 -19.31 -15.56 -16.17
CA MET A 326 -18.68 -16.88 -16.33
C MET A 326 -17.29 -16.85 -15.69
N ALA A 327 -17.03 -17.77 -14.78
CA ALA A 327 -15.79 -17.81 -14.02
C ALA A 327 -15.32 -19.24 -13.78
N VAL A 328 -14.03 -19.39 -13.47
CA VAL A 328 -13.46 -20.60 -12.88
C VAL A 328 -13.17 -20.29 -11.42
N VAL A 329 -13.72 -21.10 -10.51
CA VAL A 329 -13.48 -20.99 -9.08
C VAL A 329 -12.59 -22.15 -8.66
N ARG A 330 -11.40 -21.81 -8.15
CA ARG A 330 -10.48 -22.73 -7.50
C ARG A 330 -10.67 -22.65 -5.99
N ALA A 331 -10.92 -23.79 -5.34
CA ALA A 331 -10.95 -23.91 -3.88
C ALA A 331 -10.60 -25.35 -3.46
N GLY A 332 -9.81 -25.49 -2.38
CA GLY A 332 -9.53 -26.81 -1.79
C GLY A 332 -8.84 -27.81 -2.71
N GLY A 333 -7.95 -27.36 -3.60
CA GLY A 333 -7.21 -28.24 -4.51
C GLY A 333 -7.96 -28.61 -5.80
N LYS A 334 -9.10 -27.98 -6.07
CA LYS A 334 -9.94 -28.25 -7.25
C LYS A 334 -10.40 -26.95 -7.88
N ALA A 335 -10.72 -26.99 -9.17
CA ALA A 335 -11.35 -25.88 -9.87
C ALA A 335 -12.59 -26.35 -10.63
N ASP A 336 -13.62 -25.51 -10.65
CA ASP A 336 -14.87 -25.74 -11.37
C ASP A 336 -15.28 -24.49 -12.17
N MET A 337 -15.94 -24.70 -13.30
CA MET A 337 -16.58 -23.63 -14.08
C MET A 337 -17.92 -23.27 -13.45
N VAL A 338 -18.15 -21.99 -13.23
CA VAL A 338 -19.37 -21.48 -12.58
C VAL A 338 -19.91 -20.26 -13.31
N TYR A 339 -21.21 -20.00 -13.12
CA TYR A 339 -21.87 -18.79 -13.57
C TYR A 339 -22.33 -17.97 -12.37
N TRP A 340 -21.78 -16.76 -12.24
CA TRP A 340 -22.15 -15.78 -11.24
C TRP A 340 -23.27 -14.91 -11.78
N GLN A 341 -24.45 -15.07 -11.17
CA GLN A 341 -25.61 -14.27 -11.47
C GLN A 341 -25.94 -13.39 -10.28
N LEU A 342 -26.00 -12.07 -10.49
CA LEU A 342 -26.55 -11.16 -9.50
C LEU A 342 -28.03 -11.44 -9.32
N ARG A 343 -28.51 -11.35 -8.08
CA ARG A 343 -29.95 -11.37 -7.82
C ARG A 343 -30.59 -10.13 -8.44
N PRO A 344 -31.86 -10.17 -8.87
CA PRO A 344 -32.53 -9.02 -9.48
C PRO A 344 -32.41 -7.73 -8.64
N SER A 345 -32.57 -7.83 -7.33
CA SER A 345 -32.43 -6.70 -6.40
C SER A 345 -31.00 -6.15 -6.34
N GLU A 346 -29.97 -6.98 -6.50
CA GLU A 346 -28.57 -6.55 -6.52
C GLU A 346 -28.23 -5.89 -7.85
N ALA A 347 -28.73 -6.43 -8.96
CA ALA A 347 -28.50 -5.90 -10.30
C ALA A 347 -29.05 -4.47 -10.45
N GLU A 348 -30.26 -4.20 -9.95
CA GLU A 348 -30.89 -2.87 -9.96
C GLU A 348 -29.99 -1.81 -9.30
N HIS A 349 -29.36 -2.15 -8.17
CA HIS A 349 -28.52 -1.23 -7.41
C HIS A 349 -27.08 -1.14 -7.93
N LEU A 350 -26.52 -2.24 -8.45
CA LEU A 350 -25.11 -2.33 -8.84
C LEU A 350 -24.84 -1.94 -10.30
N PHE A 351 -25.79 -2.16 -11.21
CA PHE A 351 -25.66 -1.76 -12.61
C PHE A 351 -26.43 -0.48 -12.95
N GLY A 352 -27.30 -0.01 -12.05
CA GLY A 352 -28.31 0.98 -12.39
C GLY A 352 -29.42 0.34 -13.22
N SER A 353 -30.64 0.87 -13.09
CA SER A 353 -31.79 0.47 -13.91
C SER A 353 -31.54 0.57 -15.40
#